data_AF-L8B1F2-F1
#
_entry.id   AF-L8B1F2-F1
#
_cell.length_a   1.000
_cell.length_b   1.000
_cell.length_c   1.000
_cell.angle_alpha   90.00
_cell.angle_beta   90.00
_cell.angle_gamma   90.00
#
_symmetry.space_group_name_H-M   'P 1'
#
loop_
_entity.id
_entity.type
_entity.pdbx_description
1 polymer ?
#
loop_
_entity_poly.entity_id
_entity_poly.type
_entity_poly.pdbx_seq_one_letter_code
_entity_poly.pdbx_strand_id
1 'polypeptide(L)'
;MNQFSALKNTLIAFFLLLSAVYALPNIFGSDLAVQVSATGDAALVQSDLDKVKKTLDTKSITYKSVELTGRRILARFSDNKSQLKA
;
A
#
# COMPACT_ATOMS: atom_id res chain seq x y z
N MET A 1 -17.55 -33.51 -38.12
CA MET A 1 -17.74 -32.77 -36.86
C MET A 1 -16.36 -32.58 -36.23
N ASN A 2 -15.81 -31.36 -36.25
CA ASN A 2 -14.46 -31.07 -35.74
C ASN A 2 -14.43 -31.19 -34.22
N GLN A 3 -13.87 -32.30 -33.73
CA GLN A 3 -13.59 -32.47 -32.30
C GLN A 3 -12.12 -32.13 -32.08
N PHE A 4 -11.86 -31.04 -31.37
CA PHE A 4 -10.51 -30.72 -30.92
C PHE A 4 -10.06 -31.76 -29.89
N SER A 5 -8.78 -32.12 -29.92
CA SER A 5 -8.20 -33.09 -28.98
C SER A 5 -8.48 -32.66 -27.54
N ALA A 6 -9.05 -33.57 -26.74
CA ALA A 6 -9.43 -33.32 -25.34
C ALA A 6 -8.26 -32.74 -24.52
N LEU A 7 -7.04 -33.22 -24.78
CA LEU A 7 -5.82 -32.74 -24.12
C LEU A 7 -5.54 -31.25 -24.37
N LYS A 8 -5.81 -30.76 -25.60
CA LYS A 8 -5.62 -29.33 -25.94
C LYS A 8 -6.59 -28.47 -25.16
N ASN A 9 -7.85 -28.89 -25.07
CA ASN A 9 -8.88 -28.16 -24.32
C ASN A 9 -8.59 -28.16 -22.81
N THR A 10 -8.08 -29.28 -22.26
CA THR A 10 -7.66 -29.35 -20.85
C THR A 10 -6.49 -28.42 -20.56
N LEU A 11 -5.48 -28.37 -21.44
CA LEU A 11 -4.35 -27.44 -21.32
C LEU A 11 -4.81 -25.98 -21.34
N ILE A 12 -5.70 -25.64 -22.28
CA ILE A 12 -6.27 -24.28 -22.39
C ILE A 12 -7.03 -23.92 -21.11
N ALA A 13 -7.89 -24.82 -20.60
CA ALA A 13 -8.65 -24.59 -19.37
C ALA A 13 -7.74 -24.40 -18.13
N PHE A 14 -6.65 -25.15 -18.05
CA PHE A 14 -5.66 -25.04 -16.97
C PHE A 14 -4.98 -23.67 -16.95
N PHE A 15 -4.48 -23.21 -18.09
CA PHE A 15 -3.87 -21.88 -18.19
C PHE A 15 -4.89 -20.75 -17.96
N LEU A 16 -6.13 -20.91 -18.44
CA LEU A 16 -7.23 -19.98 -18.14
C LEU A 16 -7.49 -19.84 -16.64
N LEU A 17 -7.49 -20.95 -15.90
CA LEU A 17 -7.62 -20.93 -14.44
C LEU A 17 -6.44 -20.24 -13.76
N LEU A 18 -5.21 -20.54 -14.17
CA LEU A 18 -4.02 -19.88 -13.65
C LEU A 18 -4.04 -18.37 -13.91
N SER A 19 -4.40 -17.97 -15.13
CA SER A 19 -4.56 -16.56 -15.48
C SER A 19 -5.69 -15.90 -14.70
N ALA A 20 -6.81 -16.58 -14.46
CA ALA A 20 -7.90 -16.05 -13.64
C ALA A 20 -7.46 -15.84 -12.18
N VAL A 21 -6.73 -16.81 -11.61
CA VAL A 21 -6.17 -16.69 -10.25
C VAL A 21 -5.12 -15.60 -10.17
N TYR A 22 -4.24 -15.49 -11.18
CA TYR A 22 -3.22 -14.46 -11.26
C TYR A 22 -3.82 -13.06 -11.47
N ALA A 23 -4.90 -12.97 -12.25
CA ALA A 23 -5.63 -11.73 -12.50
C ALA A 23 -6.63 -11.38 -11.39
N LEU A 24 -6.65 -12.11 -10.25
CA LEU A 24 -7.46 -11.68 -9.11
C LEU A 24 -7.08 -10.23 -8.76
N PRO A 25 -8.04 -9.29 -8.77
CA PRO A 25 -7.72 -7.88 -8.99
C PRO A 25 -7.08 -7.15 -7.81
N ASN A 26 -6.78 -7.80 -6.67
CA ASN A 26 -6.63 -7.01 -5.45
C ASN A 26 -5.90 -7.70 -4.28
N ILE A 27 -4.57 -7.84 -4.35
CA ILE A 27 -3.75 -8.15 -3.15
C ILE A 27 -2.99 -6.90 -2.66
N PHE A 28 -2.85 -5.88 -3.51
CA PHE A 28 -2.23 -4.61 -3.16
C PHE A 28 -3.31 -3.54 -3.08
N GLY A 29 -4.01 -3.50 -1.96
CA GLY A 29 -4.90 -2.38 -1.65
C GLY A 29 -4.14 -1.04 -1.69
N SER A 30 -4.86 0.07 -1.85
CA SER A 30 -4.28 1.41 -1.87
C SER A 30 -3.36 1.65 -0.67
N ASP A 31 -2.05 1.81 -0.90
CA ASP A 31 -1.09 2.21 0.14
C ASP A 31 -1.19 3.73 0.32
N LEU A 32 -2.13 4.14 1.16
CA LEU A 32 -2.41 5.54 1.47
C LEU A 32 -1.29 6.08 2.34
N ALA A 33 -0.56 7.09 1.87
CA ALA A 33 0.58 7.64 2.62
C ALA A 33 0.63 9.17 2.54
N VAL A 34 0.95 9.80 3.67
CA VAL A 34 1.33 11.21 3.78
C VAL A 34 2.82 11.28 4.02
N GLN A 35 3.51 12.10 3.23
CA GLN A 35 4.94 12.31 3.37
C GLN A 35 5.23 13.69 3.91
N VAL A 36 5.97 13.74 5.01
CA VAL A 36 6.45 14.97 5.64
C VAL A 36 7.92 15.15 5.29
N SER A 37 8.26 16.33 4.80
CA SER A 37 9.63 16.74 4.51
C SER A 37 9.91 18.11 5.12
N ALA A 38 11.12 18.30 5.62
CA ALA A 38 11.54 19.60 6.10
C ALA A 38 11.66 20.60 4.94
N THR A 39 11.45 21.88 5.25
CA THR A 39 11.68 22.98 4.32
C THR A 39 13.18 23.19 4.15
N GLY A 40 13.68 23.13 2.91
CA GLY A 40 15.09 23.31 2.59
C GLY A 40 15.91 22.03 2.73
N ASP A 41 17.16 22.16 3.18
CA ASP A 41 18.14 21.05 3.24
C ASP A 41 18.21 20.32 4.59
N ALA A 42 17.36 20.72 5.54
CA ALA A 42 17.28 20.06 6.84
C ALA A 42 16.78 18.61 6.67
N ALA A 43 17.42 17.67 7.36
CA ALA A 43 16.94 16.29 7.45
C ALA A 43 16.03 16.15 8.66
N LEU A 44 14.89 15.49 8.49
CA LEU A 44 14.05 15.10 9.62
C LEU A 44 14.79 14.04 10.45
N VAL A 45 14.73 14.17 11.76
CA VAL A 45 15.38 13.28 12.73
C VAL A 45 14.35 12.50 13.54
N GLN A 46 14.79 11.50 14.30
CA GLN A 46 13.91 10.62 15.08
C GLN A 46 12.99 11.40 16.04
N SER A 47 13.45 12.52 16.60
CA SER A 47 12.65 13.38 17.47
C SER A 47 11.47 14.02 16.75
N ASP A 48 11.56 14.28 15.45
CA ASP A 48 10.46 14.80 14.65
C ASP A 48 9.45 13.70 14.31
N LEU A 49 9.93 12.46 14.12
CA LEU A 49 9.05 11.30 13.99
C LEU A 49 8.24 11.06 15.27
N ASP A 50 8.86 11.18 16.44
CA ASP A 50 8.16 11.03 17.72
C ASP A 50 7.12 12.15 17.93
N LYS A 51 7.41 13.39 17.49
CA LYS A 51 6.42 14.47 17.47
C LYS A 51 5.24 14.14 16.56
N VAL A 52 5.50 13.66 15.34
CA VAL A 52 4.44 13.29 14.37
C VAL A 52 3.56 12.18 14.95
N LYS A 53 4.15 11.12 15.52
CA LYS A 53 3.40 10.06 16.21
C LYS A 53 2.52 10.63 17.31
N LYS A 54 3.10 11.44 18.20
CA LYS A 54 2.37 12.05 19.31
C LYS A 54 1.20 12.91 18.83
N THR A 55 1.37 13.67 17.75
CA THR A 55 0.29 14.49 17.17
C THR A 55 -0.82 13.62 16.58
N LEU A 56 -0.48 12.56 15.86
CA LEU A 56 -1.45 11.61 15.31
C LEU A 56 -2.23 10.90 16.42
N ASP A 57 -1.53 10.47 17.48
CA ASP A 57 -2.13 9.82 18.66
C ASP A 57 -3.05 10.79 19.42
N THR A 58 -2.63 12.06 19.59
CA THR A 58 -3.45 13.10 20.26
C THR A 58 -4.74 13.42 19.50
N LYS A 59 -4.70 13.35 18.16
CA LYS A 59 -5.87 13.53 17.30
C LYS A 59 -6.69 12.24 17.13
N SER A 60 -6.30 11.14 17.78
CA SER A 60 -6.91 9.81 17.63
C SER A 60 -6.98 9.35 16.16
N ILE A 61 -5.95 9.67 15.38
CA ILE A 61 -5.86 9.28 13.96
C ILE A 61 -5.15 7.94 13.88
N THR A 62 -5.85 6.91 13.40
CA THR A 62 -5.29 5.58 13.21
C THR A 62 -4.36 5.57 11.99
N TYR A 63 -3.09 5.23 12.19
CA TYR A 63 -2.10 5.03 11.13
C TYR A 63 -1.64 3.58 11.09
N LYS A 64 -1.21 3.12 9.92
CA LYS A 64 -0.67 1.78 9.68
C LYS A 64 0.80 1.69 10.09
N SER A 65 1.61 2.65 9.66
CA SER A 65 2.99 2.80 10.12
C SER A 65 3.48 4.24 9.95
N VAL A 66 4.42 4.66 10.79
CA VAL A 66 5.08 5.97 10.68
C VAL A 66 6.58 5.72 10.82
N GLU A 67 7.32 5.98 9.73
CA GLU A 67 8.73 5.62 9.59
C GLU A 67 9.53 6.80 9.02
N LEU A 68 10.79 6.94 9.44
CA LEU A 68 11.72 7.90 8.86
C LEU A 68 12.46 7.19 7.72
N THR A 69 12.13 7.54 6.48
CA THR A 69 12.78 6.99 5.29
C THR A 69 13.73 8.04 4.71
N GLY A 70 15.04 7.84 4.93
CA GLY A 70 16.07 8.77 4.50
C GLY A 70 15.98 10.11 5.25
N ARG A 71 15.56 11.18 4.56
CA ARG A 71 15.37 12.53 5.13
C ARG A 71 13.90 12.93 5.31
N ARG A 72 12.97 12.00 5.13
CA ARG A 72 11.52 12.26 5.05
C ARG A 72 10.78 11.31 5.99
N ILE A 73 9.72 11.79 6.63
CA ILE A 73 8.84 10.93 7.44
C ILE A 73 7.70 10.47 6.53
N LEU A 74 7.47 9.16 6.51
CA LEU A 74 6.39 8.52 5.77
C LEU A 74 5.36 7.99 6.77
N ALA A 75 4.16 8.55 6.75
CA ALA A 75 3.02 8.06 7.53
C ALA A 75 2.05 7.32 6.59
N ARG A 76 1.91 6.01 6.77
CA ARG A 76 0.97 5.17 6.04
C ARG A 76 -0.34 5.06 6.81
N PHE A 77 -1.46 5.04 6.11
CA PHE A 77 -2.80 4.98 6.66
C PHE A 77 -3.57 3.80 6.10
N SER A 78 -4.45 3.23 6.92
CA SER A 78 -5.32 2.13 6.51
C SER A 78 -6.56 2.62 5.76
N ASP A 79 -6.90 3.91 5.91
CA ASP A 79 -8.12 4.49 5.35
C ASP A 79 -7.93 5.96 4.92
N ASN A 80 -8.73 6.36 3.92
CA ASN A 80 -8.67 7.69 3.30
C ASN A 80 -9.11 8.79 4.27
N LYS A 81 -10.04 8.50 5.20
CA LYS A 81 -10.51 9.50 6.17
C LYS A 81 -9.41 9.87 7.16
N SER A 82 -8.64 8.91 7.63
CA SER A 82 -7.50 9.11 8.51
C SER A 82 -6.38 9.86 7.81
N GLN A 83 -6.12 9.54 6.53
CA GLN A 83 -5.16 10.26 5.71
C GLN A 83 -5.53 11.75 5.54
N LEU A 84 -6.79 12.05 5.23
CA LEU A 84 -7.25 13.42 5.00
C LEU A 84 -7.34 14.28 6.28
N LYS A 85 -7.36 13.64 7.46
CA LYS A 85 -7.41 14.33 8.77
C LYS A 85 -6.04 14.62 9.38
N ALA A 86 -5.01 13.92 8.89
CA ALA A 86 -3.63 14.04 9.37
C ALA A 86 -3.04 15.40 8.99
#